data_AF-A0AAX2GX84-F1
#
_entry.id   AF-A0AAX2GX84-F1
#
_cell.length_a   1.000
_cell.length_b   1.000
_cell.length_c   1.000
_cell.angle_alpha   90.00
_cell.angle_beta   90.00
_cell.angle_gamma   90.00
#
_symmetry.space_group_name_H-M   'P 1'
#
loop_
_entity.id
_entity.type
_entity.pdbx_description
1 polymer ?
#
loop_
_entity_poly.entity_id
_entity_poly.type
_entity_poly.pdbx_seq_one_letter_code
_entity_poly.pdbx_strand_id
1 'polypeptide(L)'
;MLERIRKAVEETTHRKLYEKSYNLKLFCGLAAKYSLATQKEMAEFYGAVSSSASYYLKQHAQMMSNIEYNALFKEAEKRILEAVNEEK
;
A
#
# COMPACT_ATOMS: atom_id res chain seq x y z
N MET A 1 6.24 -10.24 -1.29
CA MET A 1 6.25 -8.82 -0.88
C MET A 1 4.86 -8.17 -0.95
N LEU A 2 4.16 -8.15 -2.09
CA LEU A 2 2.82 -7.51 -2.20
C LEU A 2 1.81 -8.01 -1.15
N GLU A 3 1.76 -9.32 -0.89
CA GLU A 3 0.89 -9.89 0.14
C GLU A 3 1.17 -9.37 1.55
N ARG A 4 2.44 -9.11 1.85
CA ARG A 4 2.86 -8.56 3.14
C ARG A 4 2.47 -7.09 3.28
N ILE A 5 2.63 -6.33 2.20
CA ILE A 5 2.17 -4.94 2.13
C ILE A 5 0.65 -4.87 2.29
N ARG A 6 -0.10 -5.77 1.64
CA ARG A 6 -1.55 -5.91 1.82
C ARG A 6 -1.90 -6.10 3.28
N LYS A 7 -1.30 -7.10 3.94
CA LYS A 7 -1.55 -7.39 5.36
C LYS A 7 -1.27 -6.19 6.25
N ALA A 8 -0.12 -5.53 6.09
CA ALA A 8 0.22 -4.35 6.88
C ALA A 8 -0.80 -3.22 6.72
N VAL A 9 -1.27 -2.95 5.50
CA VAL A 9 -2.32 -1.95 5.26
C VAL A 9 -3.65 -2.35 5.91
N GLU A 10 -4.05 -3.62 5.81
CA GLU A 10 -5.31 -4.09 6.39
C GLU A 10 -5.28 -4.07 7.92
N GLU A 11 -4.15 -4.42 8.53
CA GLU A 11 -3.97 -4.37 9.97
C GLU A 11 -3.94 -2.94 10.51
N THR A 12 -3.26 -2.01 9.81
CA THR A 12 -3.21 -0.59 10.20
C THR A 12 -4.57 0.09 10.06
N THR A 13 -5.34 -0.25 9.02
CA THR A 13 -6.63 0.42 8.75
C THR A 13 -7.83 -0.31 9.32
N HIS A 14 -7.62 -1.52 9.87
CA HIS A 14 -8.65 -2.46 10.31
C HIS A 14 -9.74 -2.73 9.26
N ARG A 15 -9.37 -2.65 7.97
CA ARG A 15 -10.27 -2.78 6.83
C ARG A 15 -9.61 -3.57 5.73
N LYS A 16 -10.40 -4.30 4.95
CA LYS A 16 -9.88 -5.03 3.79
C LYS A 16 -9.30 -4.06 2.76
N LEU A 17 -8.30 -4.50 2.00
CA LEU A 17 -7.64 -3.68 0.98
C LEU A 17 -8.63 -3.03 0.00
N TYR A 18 -9.65 -3.79 -0.38
CA TYR A 18 -10.64 -3.42 -1.40
C TYR A 18 -11.83 -2.62 -0.86
N GLU A 19 -11.94 -2.47 0.46
CA GLU A 19 -13.13 -1.87 1.08
C GLU A 19 -13.17 -0.35 0.89
N LYS A 20 -11.99 0.29 0.81
CA LYS A 20 -11.84 1.73 0.65
C LYS A 20 -10.75 2.05 -0.35
N SER A 21 -11.01 3.01 -1.22
CA SER A 21 -10.01 3.53 -2.17
C SER A 21 -8.77 4.07 -1.47
N TYR A 22 -8.91 4.53 -0.23
CA TYR A 22 -7.81 4.95 0.65
C TYR A 22 -6.78 3.82 0.88
N ASN A 23 -7.23 2.57 1.08
CA ASN A 23 -6.35 1.43 1.32
C ASN A 23 -5.57 1.05 0.06
N LEU A 24 -6.19 1.14 -1.12
CA LEU A 24 -5.51 0.93 -2.40
C LEU A 24 -4.43 1.99 -2.68
N LYS A 25 -4.64 3.24 -2.25
CA LYS A 25 -3.61 4.31 -2.31
C LYS A 25 -2.41 3.96 -1.42
N LEU A 26 -2.66 3.57 -0.16
CA LEU A 26 -1.60 3.15 0.77
C LEU A 26 -0.82 1.95 0.21
N PHE A 27 -1.54 0.92 -0.24
CA PHE A 27 -0.94 -0.27 -0.83
C PHE A 27 -0.06 0.06 -2.02
N CYS A 28 -0.56 0.84 -2.99
CA CYS A 28 0.21 1.20 -4.17
C CYS A 28 1.46 2.03 -3.80
N GLY A 29 1.34 2.99 -2.88
CA GLY A 29 2.47 3.79 -2.41
C GLY A 29 3.57 2.94 -1.75
N LEU A 30 3.18 2.02 -0.88
CA LEU A 30 4.11 1.09 -0.22
C LEU A 30 4.70 0.08 -1.20
N ALA A 31 3.91 -0.45 -2.13
CA ALA A 31 4.36 -1.37 -3.16
C ALA A 31 5.39 -0.72 -4.10
N ALA A 32 5.20 0.56 -4.45
CA ALA A 32 6.18 1.31 -5.24
C ALA A 32 7.47 1.61 -4.47
N LYS A 33 7.41 1.72 -3.13
CA LYS A 33 8.59 1.99 -2.30
C LYS A 33 9.39 0.74 -1.94
N TYR A 34 8.71 -0.38 -1.66
CA TYR A 34 9.31 -1.56 -1.03
C TYR A 34 9.24 -2.84 -1.86
N SER A 35 8.58 -2.83 -3.02
CA SER A 35 8.55 -3.99 -3.92
C SER A 35 9.17 -3.65 -5.28
N LEU A 36 9.57 -4.69 -6.00
CA LEU A 36 9.98 -4.59 -7.40
C LEU A 36 8.79 -4.78 -8.36
N ALA A 37 7.56 -4.80 -7.84
CA ALA A 37 6.37 -5.01 -8.66
C ALA A 37 6.13 -3.81 -9.58
N THR A 38 5.79 -4.11 -10.82
CA THR A 38 5.29 -3.15 -11.80
C THR A 38 3.86 -2.73 -11.46
N GLN A 39 3.41 -1.60 -12.03
CA GLN A 39 2.02 -1.16 -11.89
C GLN A 39 1.01 -2.19 -12.42
N LYS A 40 1.40 -2.97 -13.43
CA LYS A 40 0.61 -4.08 -13.96
C LYS A 40 0.46 -5.18 -12.91
N GLU A 41 1.56 -5.64 -12.32
CA GLU A 41 1.54 -6.67 -11.27
C GLU A 41 0.79 -6.21 -10.03
N MET A 42 0.92 -4.93 -9.64
CA MET A 42 0.11 -4.35 -8.57
C MET A 42 -1.37 -4.44 -8.89
N ALA A 43 -1.79 -4.01 -10.09
CA ALA A 43 -3.20 -4.03 -10.49
C ALA A 43 -3.77 -5.45 -10.60
N GLU A 44 -3.00 -6.38 -11.17
CA GLU A 44 -3.36 -7.79 -11.23
C GLU A 44 -3.53 -8.38 -9.83
N PHE A 45 -2.65 -8.01 -8.88
CA PHE A 45 -2.74 -8.46 -7.49
C PHE A 45 -4.07 -8.09 -6.83
N TYR A 46 -4.62 -6.92 -7.13
CA TYR A 46 -5.94 -6.49 -6.65
C TYR A 46 -7.08 -6.66 -7.69
N GLY A 47 -6.86 -7.49 -8.72
CA GLY A 47 -7.91 -7.90 -9.67
C GLY A 47 -8.44 -6.78 -10.56
N ALA A 48 -7.62 -5.76 -10.86
CA ALA A 48 -8.01 -4.62 -11.68
C ALA A 48 -7.08 -4.40 -12.87
N VAL A 49 -7.48 -3.49 -13.76
CA VAL A 49 -6.66 -3.08 -14.92
C VAL A 49 -5.50 -2.18 -14.50
N SER A 50 -4.36 -2.27 -15.20
CA SER A 50 -3.12 -1.56 -14.87
C SER A 50 -3.26 -0.05 -14.66
N SER A 51 -4.17 0.61 -15.41
CA SER A 51 -4.46 2.05 -15.28
C SER A 51 -4.96 2.45 -13.88
N SER A 52 -5.53 1.51 -13.12
CA SER A 52 -5.97 1.75 -11.74
C SER A 52 -4.78 1.94 -10.79
N ALA A 53 -3.63 1.28 -11.02
CA ALA A 53 -2.45 1.43 -10.16
C ALA A 53 -1.81 2.81 -10.32
N SER A 54 -1.69 3.29 -11.56
CA SER A 54 -1.19 4.64 -11.84
C SER A 54 -2.09 5.70 -11.20
N TYR A 55 -3.41 5.51 -11.24
CA TYR A 55 -4.38 6.39 -10.56
C TYR A 55 -4.15 6.42 -9.05
N TYR A 56 -4.03 5.27 -8.40
CA TYR A 56 -3.82 5.21 -6.95
C TYR A 56 -2.46 5.75 -6.51
N LEU A 57 -1.40 5.57 -7.32
CA LEU A 57 -0.09 6.17 -7.08
C LEU A 57 -0.14 7.70 -7.13
N LYS A 58 -0.83 8.26 -8.13
CA LYS A 58 -1.02 9.72 -8.23
C LYS A 58 -1.79 10.26 -7.02
N GLN A 59 -2.86 9.58 -6.64
CA GLN A 59 -3.67 9.94 -5.48
C GLN A 59 -2.89 9.80 -4.17
N HIS A 60 -2.04 8.78 -4.03
CA HIS A 60 -1.13 8.62 -2.90
C HIS A 60 -0.21 9.84 -2.77
N ALA A 61 0.46 10.23 -3.84
CA ALA A 61 1.36 11.39 -3.83
C ALA A 61 0.63 12.68 -3.39
N GLN A 62 -0.61 12.87 -3.83
CA GLN A 62 -1.44 14.02 -3.43
C GLN A 62 -1.83 13.98 -1.95
N MET A 63 -2.10 12.79 -1.41
CA MET A 63 -2.54 12.61 -0.02
C MET A 63 -1.41 12.67 1.01
N MET A 64 -0.13 12.57 0.59
CA MET A 64 1.00 12.58 1.54
C MET A 64 1.15 13.87 2.34
N SER A 65 0.55 14.98 1.89
CA SER A 65 0.47 16.23 2.64
C SER A 65 -0.58 16.22 3.75
N ASN A 66 -1.53 15.27 3.73
CA ASN A 66 -2.51 15.10 4.78
C ASN A 66 -1.88 14.35 5.97
N ILE A 67 -1.97 14.94 7.16
CA ILE A 67 -1.30 14.46 8.38
C ILE A 67 -1.80 13.07 8.78
N GLU A 68 -3.13 12.87 8.79
CA GLU A 68 -3.73 11.58 9.16
C GLU A 68 -3.37 10.49 8.14
N TYR A 69 -3.40 10.84 6.85
CA TYR A 69 -2.98 9.91 5.80
C TYR A 69 -1.52 9.48 5.98
N ASN A 70 -0.63 10.44 6.21
CA ASN A 70 0.80 10.20 6.36
C ASN A 70 1.09 9.38 7.63
N ALA A 71 0.35 9.59 8.71
CA ALA A 71 0.47 8.79 9.93
C ALA A 71 0.17 7.31 9.66
N LEU A 72 -0.95 7.03 8.98
CA LEU A 72 -1.32 5.67 8.58
C LEU A 72 -0.30 5.05 7.61
N PHE A 73 0.23 5.83 6.66
CA PHE A 73 1.30 5.37 5.78
C PHE A 73 2.54 4.94 6.56
N LYS A 74 3.00 5.79 7.49
CA LYS A 74 4.18 5.50 8.33
C LYS A 74 3.95 4.30 9.25
N GLU A 75 2.74 4.13 9.78
CA GLU A 75 2.42 2.97 10.61
C GLU A 75 2.48 1.67 9.79
N ALA A 76 1.83 1.64 8.62
CA ALA A 76 1.88 0.47 7.74
C ALA A 76 3.31 0.18 7.26
N GLU A 77 4.08 1.23 6.95
CA GLU A 77 5.51 1.13 6.61
C GLU A 77 6.34 0.53 7.74
N LYS A 78 6.13 1.00 8.98
CA LYS A 78 6.81 0.48 10.17
C LYS A 78 6.54 -1.02 10.33
N ARG A 79 5.27 -1.46 10.22
CA ARG A 79 4.90 -2.89 10.28
C ARG A 79 5.60 -3.72 9.20
N ILE A 80 5.69 -3.18 7.98
CA ILE A 80 6.42 -3.86 6.90
C ILE A 80 7.88 -4.06 7.29
N LEU A 81 8.55 -3.05 7.84
CA LEU A 81 9.96 -3.11 8.21
C LEU A 81 10.23 -3.99 9.44
N GLU A 82 9.36 -3.94 10.46
CA GLU A 82 9.52 -4.73 11.69
C GLU A 82 9.45 -6.23 11.42
N ALA A 83 8.49 -6.66 10.60
CA ALA A 83 8.41 -8.07 10.20
C ALA A 83 9.64 -8.55 9.39
N VAL A 84 10.55 -7.66 8.92
CA VAL A 84 11.74 -8.08 8.12
C VAL A 84 12.84 -8.49 9.09
N ASN A 85 12.84 -7.89 10.28
CA ASN A 85 13.84 -8.13 11.30
C ASN A 85 13.53 -9.39 12.14
N GLU A 86 12.29 -9.87 12.15
CA GLU A 86 11.91 -11.11 12.83
C GLU A 86 12.22 -12.39 12.03
N GLU A 87 12.53 -12.26 10.73
CA GLU A 87 12.88 -13.38 9.83
C GLU A 87 14.40 -13.60 9.68
N LYS A 88 15.23 -12.94 10.50
CA LYS A 88 16.70 -13.06 10.54
C LYS A 88 17.20 -13.62 11.86
#